data_AF-A0A562BX87-F1
#
_entry.id   AF-A0A562BX87-F1
#
_cell.length_a   1.000
_cell.length_b   1.000
_cell.length_c   1.000
_cell.angle_alpha   90.00
_cell.angle_beta   90.00
_cell.angle_gamma   90.00
#
_symmetry.space_group_name_H-M   'P 1'
#
loop_
_entity.id
_entity.type
_entity.pdbx_description
1 polymer ?
#
loop_
_entity_poly.entity_id
_entity_poly.type
_entity_poly.pdbx_seq_one_letter_code
_entity_poly.pdbx_strand_id
1 'polypeptide(L)'
;MAVYYNDADPAACAWLRELIAAGLLPDGDVDERSILDVEPADLRGFAQCHFFAGIGGWPYALRLAGVAESLPVWTGSPPCQPFSQAGQRKGQDDDRHLAPAFLRLVAACRPELVFGEQVASAAVLGPVGRKSRAAVEGPTGWAWFDALAADLEAASYAVAAAGIGAPHIRQRLFFGAVAL
;
A
#
# COMPACT_ATOMS: atom_id res chain seq x y z
N MET A 1 2.43 21.97 -4.99
CA MET A 1 3.04 20.90 -5.82
C MET A 1 1.92 19.98 -6.21
N ALA A 2 1.93 19.45 -7.44
CA ALA A 2 0.91 18.49 -7.85
C ALA A 2 1.02 17.21 -7.01
N VAL A 3 -0.09 16.48 -6.88
CA VAL A 3 -0.16 15.13 -6.33
C VAL A 3 -0.11 14.11 -7.47
N TYR A 4 0.53 12.96 -7.26
CA TYR A 4 0.54 11.86 -8.23
C TYR A 4 -0.45 10.76 -7.79
N TYR A 5 -1.30 10.34 -8.71
CA TYR A 5 -2.24 9.23 -8.51
C TYR A 5 -1.95 8.15 -9.55
N ASN A 6 -1.79 6.90 -9.12
CA ASN A 6 -1.62 5.76 -10.01
C ASN A 6 -2.65 4.67 -9.72
N ASP A 7 -3.33 4.21 -10.77
CA ASP A 7 -4.16 3.02 -10.77
C ASP A 7 -4.21 2.44 -12.19
N ALA A 8 -4.26 1.12 -12.33
CA ALA A 8 -4.33 0.49 -13.65
C ALA A 8 -5.78 0.24 -14.10
N ASP A 9 -6.78 0.51 -13.24
CA ASP A 9 -8.20 0.45 -13.59
C ASP A 9 -8.65 1.79 -14.24
N PRO A 10 -9.02 1.79 -15.53
CA PRO A 10 -9.47 3.01 -16.22
C PRO A 10 -10.72 3.64 -15.57
N ALA A 11 -11.59 2.85 -14.95
CA ALA A 11 -12.78 3.36 -14.27
C ALA A 11 -12.41 4.10 -12.97
N ALA A 12 -11.45 3.56 -12.22
CA ALA A 12 -10.89 4.24 -11.04
C ALA A 12 -10.20 5.55 -11.45
N CYS A 13 -9.41 5.52 -12.52
CA CYS A 13 -8.73 6.71 -13.04
C CYS A 13 -9.70 7.79 -13.52
N ALA A 14 -10.75 7.41 -14.24
CA ALA A 14 -11.81 8.35 -14.63
C ALA A 14 -12.47 8.98 -13.39
N TRP A 15 -12.78 8.16 -12.38
CA TRP A 15 -13.39 8.66 -11.15
C TRP A 15 -12.47 9.61 -10.37
N LEU A 16 -11.17 9.31 -10.26
CA LEU A 16 -10.19 10.21 -9.65
C LEU A 16 -10.17 11.58 -10.33
N ARG A 17 -10.23 11.62 -11.68
CA ARG A 17 -10.27 12.88 -12.42
C ARG A 17 -11.54 13.69 -12.14
N GLU A 18 -12.69 13.03 -12.03
CA GLU A 18 -13.94 13.69 -11.64
C GLU A 18 -13.86 14.28 -10.22
N LEU A 19 -13.28 13.54 -9.27
CA LEU A 19 -13.09 14.03 -7.90
C LEU A 19 -12.11 15.21 -7.84
N ILE A 20 -11.05 15.20 -8.64
CA ILE A 20 -10.11 16.32 -8.78
C ILE A 20 -10.82 17.52 -9.39
N ALA A 21 -11.55 17.34 -10.50
CA ALA A 21 -12.30 18.40 -11.16
C ALA A 21 -13.38 19.04 -10.25
N ALA A 22 -13.97 18.26 -9.35
CA ALA A 22 -14.90 18.73 -8.34
C ALA A 22 -14.23 19.39 -7.12
N GLY A 23 -12.89 19.45 -7.06
CA GLY A 23 -12.13 19.97 -5.92
C GLY A 23 -12.20 19.11 -4.66
N LEU A 24 -12.70 17.87 -4.77
CA LEU A 24 -12.84 16.94 -3.65
C LEU A 24 -11.52 16.26 -3.29
N LEU A 25 -10.61 16.12 -4.27
CA LEU A 25 -9.22 15.70 -4.07
C LEU A 25 -8.24 16.83 -4.40
N PRO A 26 -7.00 16.79 -3.90
CA PRO A 26 -5.93 17.70 -4.32
C PRO A 26 -5.66 17.64 -5.83
N ASP A 27 -5.31 18.77 -6.42
CA ASP A 27 -4.91 18.85 -7.83
C ASP A 27 -3.69 17.96 -8.10
N GLY A 28 -3.74 17.22 -9.21
CA GLY A 28 -2.69 16.26 -9.52
C GLY A 28 -2.89 15.48 -10.80
N ASP A 29 -1.91 14.63 -11.08
CA ASP A 29 -1.83 13.83 -12.30
C ASP A 29 -2.32 12.41 -12.02
N VAL A 30 -3.21 11.91 -12.90
CA VAL A 30 -3.73 10.54 -12.84
C VAL A 30 -3.07 9.71 -13.94
N ASP A 31 -2.20 8.80 -13.53
CA ASP A 31 -1.45 7.88 -14.37
C ASP A 31 -2.12 6.50 -14.41
N GLU A 32 -2.60 6.11 -15.59
CA GLU A 32 -3.30 4.84 -15.84
C GLU A 32 -2.34 3.67 -16.16
N ARG A 33 -1.03 3.91 -16.22
CA ARG A 33 -0.05 2.85 -16.49
C ARG A 33 -0.03 1.85 -15.33
N SER A 34 0.35 0.62 -15.65
CA SER A 34 0.73 -0.32 -14.60
C SER A 34 1.87 0.26 -13.76
N ILE A 35 1.84 0.07 -12.44
CA ILE A 35 2.96 0.44 -11.57
C ILE A 35 4.29 -0.20 -11.99
N LEU A 36 4.23 -1.31 -12.74
CA LEU A 36 5.40 -1.97 -13.31
C LEU A 36 6.12 -1.10 -14.36
N ASP A 37 5.39 -0.19 -15.00
CA ASP A 37 5.88 0.71 -16.04
C ASP A 37 6.19 2.12 -15.50
N VAL A 38 6.01 2.34 -14.20
CA VAL A 38 6.32 3.60 -13.51
C VAL A 38 7.76 3.57 -13.04
N GLU A 39 8.52 4.62 -13.36
CA GLU A 39 9.92 4.74 -12.93
C GLU A 39 10.12 5.85 -11.88
N PRO A 40 11.16 5.76 -11.03
CA PRO A 40 11.48 6.80 -10.05
C PRO A 40 11.61 8.22 -10.63
N ALA A 41 12.00 8.32 -11.91
CA ALA A 41 12.11 9.59 -12.60
C ALA A 41 10.74 10.25 -12.86
N ASP A 42 9.70 9.46 -13.06
CA ASP A 42 8.33 9.92 -13.30
C ASP A 42 7.74 10.59 -12.05
N LEU A 43 8.25 10.22 -10.87
CA LEU A 43 7.73 10.65 -9.56
C LEU A 43 8.42 11.92 -9.04
N ARG A 44 9.36 12.48 -9.80
CA ARG A 44 10.07 13.71 -9.41
C ARG A 44 9.15 14.91 -9.45
N GLY A 45 9.14 15.69 -8.37
CA GLY A 45 8.37 16.93 -8.28
C GLY A 45 6.97 16.77 -7.67
N PHE A 46 6.55 15.54 -7.35
CA PHE A 46 5.35 15.27 -6.57
C PHE A 46 5.69 15.20 -5.09
N ALA A 47 4.92 15.91 -4.26
CA ALA A 47 5.05 15.82 -2.81
C ALA A 47 4.34 14.56 -2.29
N GLN A 48 3.17 14.26 -2.84
CA GLN A 48 2.39 13.07 -2.47
C GLN A 48 2.20 12.15 -3.67
N CYS A 49 2.31 10.85 -3.42
CA CYS A 49 2.09 9.80 -4.43
C CYS A 49 1.15 8.73 -3.88
N HIS A 50 0.03 8.50 -4.56
CA HIS A 50 -0.98 7.51 -4.17
C HIS A 50 -1.03 6.39 -5.20
N PHE A 51 -0.53 5.21 -4.84
CA PHE A 51 -0.52 4.02 -5.68
C PHE A 51 -1.69 3.10 -5.33
N PHE A 52 -2.28 2.47 -6.34
CA PHE A 52 -3.53 1.72 -6.20
C PHE A 52 -4.61 2.61 -5.59
N ALA A 53 -4.73 3.83 -6.15
CA ALA A 53 -5.49 4.91 -5.56
C ALA A 53 -7.00 4.62 -5.50
N GLY A 54 -7.51 3.73 -6.34
CA GLY A 54 -8.90 3.33 -6.39
C GLY A 54 -9.84 4.54 -6.44
N ILE A 55 -10.70 4.67 -5.44
CA ILE A 55 -11.65 5.80 -5.34
C ILE A 55 -11.09 7.04 -4.63
N GLY A 56 -9.77 7.12 -4.39
CA GLY A 56 -9.14 8.26 -3.71
C GLY A 56 -9.30 8.24 -2.18
N GLY A 57 -9.40 7.07 -1.56
CA GLY A 57 -9.61 6.96 -0.11
C GLY A 57 -8.46 7.54 0.72
N TRP A 58 -7.21 7.22 0.36
CA TRP A 58 -6.01 7.75 1.01
C TRP A 58 -5.84 9.27 0.93
N PRO A 59 -5.83 9.89 -0.27
CA PRO A 59 -5.70 11.36 -0.38
C PRO A 59 -6.84 12.08 0.36
N TYR A 60 -8.06 11.55 0.32
CA TYR A 60 -9.17 12.10 1.09
C TYR A 60 -8.96 11.97 2.62
N ALA A 61 -8.48 10.82 3.10
CA ALA A 61 -8.18 10.61 4.51
C ALA A 61 -7.06 11.52 5.03
N LEU A 62 -6.00 11.74 4.25
CA LEU A 62 -4.93 12.68 4.60
C LEU A 62 -5.45 14.11 4.73
N ARG A 63 -6.32 14.53 3.80
CA ARG A 63 -6.99 15.84 3.87
C ARG A 63 -7.86 15.98 5.11
N LEU A 64 -8.65 14.96 5.46
CA LEU A 64 -9.44 14.94 6.70
C LEU A 64 -8.56 15.02 7.96
N ALA A 65 -7.38 14.41 7.92
CA ALA A 65 -6.41 14.47 9.01
C ALA A 65 -5.63 15.79 9.07
N GLY A 66 -5.85 16.72 8.14
CA GLY A 66 -5.15 18.02 8.09
C GLY A 66 -3.69 17.90 7.67
N VAL A 67 -3.31 16.83 6.96
CA VAL A 67 -1.95 16.66 6.43
C VAL A 67 -1.74 17.66 5.30
N ALA A 68 -0.67 18.45 5.39
CA ALA A 68 -0.32 19.43 4.37
C ALA A 68 0.01 18.75 3.03
N GLU A 69 -0.50 19.28 1.93
CA GLU A 69 -0.24 18.77 0.57
C GLU A 69 1.25 18.85 0.18
N SER A 70 2.05 19.68 0.87
CA SER A 70 3.50 19.77 0.69
C SER A 70 4.29 18.74 1.51
N LEU A 71 3.67 18.00 2.42
CA LEU A 71 4.34 16.97 3.20
C LEU A 71 4.67 15.76 2.30
N PRO A 72 5.92 15.27 2.25
CA PRO A 72 6.28 14.09 1.48
C PRO A 72 5.63 12.82 2.05
N VAL A 73 4.50 12.40 1.49
CA VAL A 73 3.79 11.19 1.94
C VAL A 73 3.33 10.35 0.77
N TRP A 74 3.69 9.08 0.81
CA TRP A 74 3.27 8.10 -0.18
C TRP A 74 2.27 7.14 0.43
N THR A 75 1.28 6.71 -0.35
CA THR A 75 0.32 5.70 0.10
C THR A 75 0.21 4.58 -0.92
N GLY A 76 0.11 3.33 -0.47
CA GLY A 76 -0.07 2.20 -1.35
C GLY A 76 -0.87 1.08 -0.71
N SER A 77 -1.88 0.57 -1.43
CA SER A 77 -2.61 -0.65 -1.05
C SER A 77 -2.53 -1.70 -2.17
N PRO A 78 -1.34 -2.30 -2.43
CA PRO A 78 -1.17 -3.25 -3.53
C PRO A 78 -2.15 -4.42 -3.43
N PRO A 79 -2.70 -4.93 -4.54
CA PRO A 79 -3.64 -6.03 -4.48
C PRO A 79 -3.00 -7.30 -3.88
N CYS A 80 -3.71 -7.93 -2.94
CA CYS A 80 -3.30 -9.15 -2.21
C CYS A 80 -3.53 -10.45 -3.01
N GLN A 81 -3.71 -10.37 -4.34
CA GLN A 81 -4.05 -11.52 -5.16
C GLN A 81 -2.76 -12.26 -5.58
N PRO A 82 -2.20 -13.06 -4.66
CA PRO A 82 -2.43 -14.50 -4.83
C PRO A 82 -2.72 -15.25 -3.52
N PHE A 83 -3.68 -14.83 -2.69
CA PHE A 83 -4.05 -15.62 -1.49
C PHE A 83 -5.55 -15.89 -1.32
N SER A 84 -6.28 -15.98 -2.43
CA SER A 84 -7.64 -16.54 -2.48
C SER A 84 -7.59 -18.07 -2.34
N GLN A 85 -8.38 -18.63 -1.42
CA GLN A 85 -8.46 -20.07 -1.09
C GLN A 85 -8.96 -21.00 -2.24
N ALA A 86 -8.98 -20.56 -3.50
CA ALA A 86 -9.59 -21.29 -4.61
C ALA A 86 -8.71 -21.49 -5.87
N GLY A 87 -7.40 -21.25 -5.81
CA GLY A 87 -6.51 -21.39 -6.98
C GLY A 87 -5.10 -21.85 -6.63
N GLN A 88 -4.47 -22.55 -7.58
CA GLN A 88 -3.18 -23.24 -7.42
C GLN A 88 -2.07 -22.32 -6.85
N ARG A 89 -1.35 -22.85 -5.86
CA ARG A 89 -0.25 -22.19 -5.12
C ARG A 89 0.94 -21.90 -6.05
N LYS A 90 1.02 -20.69 -6.60
CA LYS A 90 2.27 -20.15 -7.18
C LYS A 90 3.01 -19.16 -6.25
N GLY A 91 2.43 -18.81 -5.11
CA GLY A 91 3.17 -18.13 -4.03
C GLY A 91 3.87 -16.84 -4.51
N GLN A 92 5.20 -16.79 -4.34
CA GLN A 92 6.06 -15.64 -4.61
C GLN A 92 6.33 -15.38 -6.11
N ASP A 93 6.06 -16.34 -7.00
CA ASP A 93 6.28 -16.25 -8.45
C ASP A 93 4.98 -15.90 -9.22
N ASP A 94 4.07 -15.18 -8.57
CA ASP A 94 2.85 -14.71 -9.21
C ASP A 94 3.07 -13.32 -9.80
N ASP A 95 2.95 -13.19 -11.12
CA ASP A 95 3.06 -11.92 -11.87
C ASP A 95 2.07 -10.84 -11.39
N ARG A 96 1.10 -11.20 -10.55
CA ARG A 96 0.13 -10.28 -9.91
C ARG A 96 0.61 -9.75 -8.56
N HIS A 97 1.80 -10.13 -8.08
CA HIS A 97 2.38 -9.57 -6.87
C HIS A 97 2.99 -8.20 -7.15
N LEU A 98 2.17 -7.14 -7.00
CA LEU A 98 2.58 -5.76 -7.30
C LEU A 98 3.21 -5.02 -6.10
N ALA A 99 3.25 -5.65 -4.91
CA ALA A 99 3.88 -5.06 -3.72
C ALA A 99 5.39 -4.80 -3.89
N PRO A 100 6.19 -5.70 -4.50
CA PRO A 100 7.61 -5.45 -4.76
C PRO A 100 7.85 -4.25 -5.68
N ALA A 101 6.96 -4.01 -6.65
CA ALA A 101 7.07 -2.84 -7.53
C ALA A 101 6.84 -1.53 -6.77
N PHE A 102 5.85 -1.50 -5.88
CA PHE A 102 5.64 -0.37 -4.97
C PHE A 102 6.84 -0.16 -4.04
N LEU A 103 7.35 -1.22 -3.43
CA LEU A 103 8.51 -1.15 -2.53
C LEU A 103 9.79 -0.71 -3.25
N ARG A 104 10.01 -1.16 -4.50
CA ARG A 104 11.11 -0.68 -5.35
C ARG A 104 11.05 0.83 -5.51
N LEU A 105 9.87 1.40 -5.78
CA LEU A 105 9.70 2.84 -5.93
C LEU A 105 9.93 3.57 -4.61
N VAL A 106 9.37 3.07 -3.50
CA VAL A 106 9.59 3.63 -2.15
C VAL A 106 11.08 3.65 -1.81
N ALA A 107 11.79 2.53 -2.01
CA ALA A 107 13.21 2.43 -1.72
C ALA A 107 14.06 3.37 -2.60
N ALA A 108 13.69 3.54 -3.87
CA ALA A 108 14.42 4.40 -4.80
C ALA A 108 14.18 5.90 -4.54
N CYS A 109 12.95 6.30 -4.19
CA CYS A 109 12.56 7.70 -4.04
C CYS A 109 12.61 8.20 -2.60
N ARG A 110 12.64 7.29 -1.62
CA ARG A 110 12.74 7.57 -0.18
C ARG A 110 11.78 8.67 0.32
N PRO A 111 10.45 8.53 0.15
CA PRO A 111 9.49 9.46 0.76
C PRO A 111 9.63 9.46 2.30
N GLU A 112 9.36 10.61 2.93
CA GLU A 112 9.48 10.75 4.39
C GLU A 112 8.52 9.80 5.13
N LEU A 113 7.28 9.73 4.64
CA LEU A 113 6.21 8.90 5.19
C LEU A 113 5.63 7.95 4.14
N VAL A 114 5.33 6.73 4.57
CA VAL A 114 4.59 5.74 3.77
C VAL A 114 3.42 5.20 4.58
N PHE A 115 2.23 5.15 3.99
CA PHE A 115 1.08 4.46 4.56
C PHE A 115 0.54 3.40 3.62
N GLY A 116 -0.12 2.39 4.18
CA GLY A 116 -0.84 1.43 3.37
C GLY A 116 -1.82 0.58 4.15
N GLU A 117 -2.61 -0.19 3.41
CA GLU A 117 -3.63 -1.06 3.96
C GLU A 117 -3.57 -2.43 3.29
N GLN A 118 -3.83 -3.47 4.10
CA GLN A 118 -4.05 -4.83 3.62
C GLN A 118 -5.18 -5.55 4.37
N VAL A 119 -5.69 -6.61 3.73
CA VAL A 119 -6.65 -7.52 4.36
C VAL A 119 -6.05 -8.19 5.60
N ALA A 120 -6.77 -8.19 6.72
CA ALA A 120 -6.33 -8.91 7.91
C ALA A 120 -6.64 -10.41 7.78
N SER A 121 -5.79 -11.14 7.03
CA SER A 121 -5.90 -12.58 6.81
C SER A 121 -4.67 -13.33 7.32
N ALA A 122 -4.77 -14.65 7.51
CA ALA A 122 -3.62 -15.47 7.91
C ALA A 122 -2.48 -15.48 6.88
N ALA A 123 -2.77 -15.22 5.60
CA ALA A 123 -1.74 -15.05 4.58
C ALA A 123 -0.98 -13.71 4.72
N VAL A 124 -1.63 -12.72 5.33
CA VAL A 124 -1.04 -11.39 5.56
C VAL A 124 -0.31 -11.30 6.89
N LEU A 125 -0.91 -11.83 7.96
CA LEU A 125 -0.44 -11.72 9.35
C LEU A 125 0.22 -13.00 9.89
N GLY A 126 0.22 -14.09 9.12
CA GLY A 126 0.54 -15.43 9.63
C GLY A 126 -0.62 -16.07 10.42
N PRO A 127 -0.55 -17.38 10.72
CA PRO A 127 -1.57 -18.07 11.49
C PRO A 127 -1.59 -17.59 12.95
N VAL A 128 -2.74 -17.07 13.40
CA VAL A 128 -2.96 -16.62 14.79
C VAL A 128 -3.86 -17.63 15.52
N GLY A 129 -3.32 -18.37 16.49
CA GLY A 129 -4.07 -19.41 17.22
C GLY A 129 -3.67 -19.56 18.68
N ARG A 130 -4.65 -19.78 19.58
CA ARG A 130 -4.52 -19.94 21.05
C ARG A 130 -3.71 -21.16 21.54
N LYS A 131 -2.97 -21.86 20.68
CA LYS A 131 -2.21 -23.07 21.06
C LYS A 131 -0.68 -22.86 21.12
N SER A 132 -0.19 -21.63 21.24
CA SER A 132 1.24 -21.39 21.48
C SER A 132 1.63 -21.53 22.96
N ARG A 133 1.73 -22.78 23.41
CA ARG A 133 2.72 -23.17 24.43
C ARG A 133 3.51 -24.43 24.08
N ALA A 134 3.20 -25.09 22.97
CA ALA A 134 4.15 -25.99 22.34
C ALA A 134 4.99 -25.16 21.36
N ALA A 135 6.31 -25.19 21.52
CA ALA A 135 7.24 -24.62 20.55
C ALA A 135 6.84 -25.11 19.15
N VAL A 136 6.59 -24.18 18.24
CA VAL A 136 6.41 -24.53 16.83
C VAL A 136 7.81 -24.84 16.31
N GLU A 137 8.22 -26.10 16.40
CA GLU A 137 9.38 -26.59 15.66
C GLU A 137 8.97 -26.80 14.20
N GLY A 138 9.45 -25.92 13.34
CA GLY A 138 9.22 -25.91 11.90
C GLY A 138 9.46 -24.51 11.33
N PRO A 139 9.82 -24.37 10.04
CA PRO A 139 10.02 -23.05 9.44
C PRO A 139 8.72 -22.24 9.57
N THR A 140 8.82 -21.04 10.13
CA THR A 140 7.74 -20.04 10.12
C THR A 140 7.33 -19.82 8.67
N GLY A 141 6.07 -20.17 8.36
CA GLY A 141 5.53 -19.94 7.03
C GLY A 141 5.58 -18.45 6.68
N TRP A 142 5.86 -18.14 5.41
CA TRP A 142 5.90 -16.76 4.91
C TRP A 142 4.58 -16.01 5.15
N ALA A 143 4.67 -14.76 5.58
CA ALA A 143 3.55 -13.84 5.74
C ALA A 143 3.83 -12.53 5.01
N TRP A 144 2.82 -11.96 4.35
CA TRP A 144 2.98 -10.75 3.54
C TRP A 144 3.52 -9.56 4.35
N PHE A 145 3.04 -9.35 5.57
CA PHE A 145 3.46 -8.21 6.38
C PHE A 145 4.91 -8.33 6.84
N ASP A 146 5.38 -9.54 7.16
CA ASP A 146 6.78 -9.77 7.55
C ASP A 146 7.72 -9.45 6.37
N ALA A 147 7.34 -9.82 5.14
CA ALA A 147 8.10 -9.49 3.94
C ALA A 147 8.10 -7.97 3.66
N LEU A 148 6.93 -7.33 3.74
CA LEU A 148 6.81 -5.87 3.60
C LEU A 148 7.68 -5.13 4.62
N ALA A 149 7.62 -5.54 5.89
CA ALA A 149 8.38 -4.91 6.97
C ALA A 149 9.88 -5.08 6.75
N ALA A 150 10.33 -6.29 6.39
CA ALA A 150 11.74 -6.55 6.10
C ALA A 150 12.28 -5.69 4.94
N ASP A 151 11.52 -5.55 3.85
CA ASP A 151 11.91 -4.74 2.69
C ASP A 151 11.96 -3.24 3.04
N LEU A 152 11.01 -2.74 3.83
CA LEU A 152 11.00 -1.36 4.31
C LEU A 152 12.15 -1.08 5.29
N GLU A 153 12.42 -2.00 6.22
CA GLU A 153 13.56 -1.90 7.14
C GLU A 153 14.89 -1.91 6.38
N ALA A 154 15.03 -2.78 5.37
CA ALA A 154 16.19 -2.79 4.48
C ALA A 154 16.34 -1.46 3.70
N ALA A 155 15.22 -0.79 3.41
CA ALA A 155 15.19 0.56 2.83
C ALA A 155 15.38 1.69 3.87
N SER A 156 15.75 1.37 5.12
CA SER A 156 15.95 2.32 6.23
C SER A 156 14.67 3.01 6.70
N TYR A 157 13.58 2.26 6.88
CA TYR A 157 12.35 2.74 7.51
C TYR A 157 12.09 2.07 8.86
N ALA A 158 11.49 2.81 9.79
CA ALA A 158 10.81 2.25 10.95
C ALA A 158 9.34 1.97 10.61
N VAL A 159 8.84 0.76 10.86
CA VAL A 159 7.50 0.30 10.45
C VAL A 159 6.62 -0.01 11.68
N ALA A 160 5.34 0.36 11.60
CA ALA A 160 4.32 0.01 12.60
C ALA A 160 3.00 -0.38 11.91
N ALA A 161 2.19 -1.22 12.58
CA ALA A 161 0.88 -1.60 12.07
C ALA A 161 -0.20 -1.64 13.17
N ALA A 162 -1.44 -1.38 12.76
CA ALA A 162 -2.60 -1.31 13.63
C ALA A 162 -3.87 -1.81 12.93
N GLY A 163 -4.87 -2.19 13.73
CA GLY A 163 -6.24 -2.42 13.27
C GLY A 163 -7.18 -1.39 13.89
N ILE A 164 -8.25 -1.03 13.19
CA ILE A 164 -9.30 -0.15 13.71
C ILE A 164 -10.67 -0.83 13.63
N GLY A 165 -11.44 -0.73 14.71
CA GLY A 165 -12.81 -1.24 14.73
C GLY A 165 -13.72 -0.34 13.89
N ALA A 166 -14.56 -0.95 13.05
CA ALA A 166 -15.62 -0.27 12.32
C ALA A 166 -16.95 -0.99 12.57
N PRO A 167 -18.12 -0.32 12.47
CA PRO A 167 -19.44 -0.94 12.68
C PRO A 167 -19.85 -1.91 11.54
N HIS A 168 -18.89 -2.48 10.83
CA HIS A 168 -19.05 -3.51 9.82
C HIS A 168 -17.91 -4.53 9.92
N ILE A 169 -18.18 -5.80 9.58
CA ILE A 169 -17.19 -6.88 9.68
C ILE A 169 -16.24 -6.80 8.47
N ARG A 170 -15.22 -5.95 8.59
CA ARG A 170 -14.13 -5.83 7.60
C ARG A 170 -12.83 -5.56 8.33
N GLN A 171 -12.19 -6.63 8.79
CA GLN A 171 -10.90 -6.53 9.49
C GLN A 171 -9.79 -6.13 8.50
N ARG A 172 -8.99 -5.16 8.90
CA ARG A 172 -8.01 -4.48 8.05
C ARG A 172 -6.73 -4.25 8.84
N LEU A 173 -5.61 -4.47 8.18
CA LEU A 173 -4.27 -4.13 8.64
C LEU A 173 -3.91 -2.78 8.01
N PHE A 174 -3.67 -1.78 8.84
CA PHE A 174 -3.07 -0.53 8.39
C PHE A 174 -1.61 -0.52 8.82
N PHE A 175 -0.72 -0.07 7.95
CA PHE A 175 0.68 0.11 8.29
C PHE A 175 1.14 1.52 7.97
N GLY A 176 2.13 1.98 8.73
CA GLY A 176 2.85 3.23 8.50
C GLY A 176 4.35 2.97 8.59
N ALA A 177 5.13 3.72 7.81
CA ALA A 177 6.58 3.69 7.84
C ALA A 177 7.16 5.10 7.78
N VAL A 178 8.22 5.34 8.54
CA VAL A 178 8.94 6.63 8.60
C VAL A 178 10.40 6.40 8.22
N ALA A 179 10.93 7.22 7.32
CA ALA A 179 12.33 7.16 6.92
C ALA A 179 13.25 7.51 8.12
N LEU A 180 14.34 6.75 8.27
CA LEU A 180 15.40 6.96 9.26
C LEU A 180 16.55 7.81 8.70
#